data_AF-E7A9P1-F1
#
_entry.id   AF-E7A9P1-F1
#
_cell.length_a   1.000
_cell.length_b   1.000
_cell.length_c   1.000
_cell.angle_alpha   90.00
_cell.angle_beta   90.00
_cell.angle_gamma   90.00
#
_symmetry.space_group_name_H-M   'P 1'
#
loop_
_entity.id
_entity.type
_entity.pdbx_description
1 polymer ?
#
loop_
_entity_poly.entity_id
_entity_poly.type
_entity_poly.pdbx_seq_one_letter_code
_entity_poly.pdbx_strand_id
1 'polypeptide(L)'
;MQQVLEKLEQELKNVKRAMRLGKSALEEGLEVQQEAEELRASFSAFSEGLGGALKALREHYASLKEDDLELEKSLTKLKHAQAKIVASLSALEKPNSAQEVLEVLEGLQNSVTDLEGVLGAIASKPSQPTPQNFSTPKGAKKYVPQSKEELKKLVADESVHLGDIDISKITDLSYVFSHSTGVGVPPAFTRKNFEGLETWDTSHVTDMRNMFNNAIHFDHDISSWNVSRVECMSGMFSHCICFNQPLNNWNVSSVMEMWCMFFCCEDFNQPLDNWDVSSVEKMGGMFTKCKNFNQSLNNWNISSVKSIDGMFNGCSSFNQPLDNWDVSRITNMYRMFQDCENFNQSLDDWNVSRVEDMRAMFQDCKNFNQHLNSWDVSNVKDMKHMFNGCTSFNQPLGDWDVSSVKNTFGMFAGCEQFNQPLDSWDVSKVKDMDCMFDDCDRLTTLPHWYRA
;
A
#
# COMPACT_ATOMS: atom_id res chain seq x y z
N MET A 1 18.20 18.86 -31.83
CA MET A 1 16.92 18.45 -31.18
C MET A 1 16.08 17.61 -32.12
N GLN A 2 15.67 18.11 -33.29
CA GLN A 2 14.87 17.34 -34.25
C GLN A 2 15.54 16.01 -34.66
N GLN A 3 16.84 16.03 -34.98
CA GLN A 3 17.62 14.79 -35.24
C GLN A 3 17.66 13.81 -34.05
N VAL A 4 17.58 14.32 -32.82
CA VAL A 4 17.60 13.49 -31.59
C VAL A 4 16.23 12.84 -31.37
N LEU A 5 15.14 13.58 -31.65
CA LEU A 5 13.77 13.09 -31.59
C LEU A 5 13.50 12.05 -32.70
N GLU A 6 13.92 12.32 -33.92
CA GLU A 6 13.81 11.36 -35.05
C GLU A 6 14.55 10.06 -34.75
N LYS A 7 15.73 10.15 -34.14
CA LYS A 7 16.50 8.97 -33.71
C LYS A 7 15.73 8.18 -32.63
N LEU A 8 15.20 8.87 -31.61
CA LEU A 8 14.44 8.23 -30.53
C LEU A 8 13.13 7.59 -31.02
N GLU A 9 12.42 8.22 -31.95
CA GLU A 9 11.24 7.64 -32.61
C GLU A 9 11.60 6.36 -33.39
N GLN A 10 12.75 6.33 -34.04
CA GLN A 10 13.21 5.14 -34.76
C GLN A 10 13.57 4.00 -33.79
N GLU A 11 14.21 4.31 -32.66
CA GLU A 11 14.51 3.33 -31.61
C GLU A 11 13.22 2.80 -30.95
N LEU A 12 12.21 3.67 -30.74
CA LEU A 12 10.90 3.26 -30.23
C LEU A 12 10.18 2.28 -31.16
N LYS A 13 10.24 2.51 -32.48
CA LYS A 13 9.72 1.57 -33.49
C LYS A 13 10.44 0.22 -33.42
N ASN A 14 11.75 0.23 -33.20
CA ASN A 14 12.55 -0.99 -33.09
C ASN A 14 12.17 -1.78 -31.83
N VAL A 15 11.98 -1.12 -30.68
CA VAL A 15 11.53 -1.75 -29.43
C VAL A 15 10.13 -2.36 -29.59
N LYS A 16 9.17 -1.63 -30.19
CA LYS A 16 7.83 -2.18 -30.44
C LYS A 16 7.85 -3.44 -31.31
N ARG A 17 8.75 -3.46 -32.30
CA ARG A 17 8.96 -4.66 -33.13
C ARG A 17 9.55 -5.80 -32.30
N ALA A 18 10.55 -5.54 -31.47
CA ALA A 18 11.17 -6.53 -30.60
C ALA A 18 10.16 -7.13 -29.61
N MET A 19 9.36 -6.29 -28.95
CA MET A 19 8.28 -6.75 -28.04
C MET A 19 7.28 -7.67 -28.73
N ARG A 20 6.86 -7.32 -29.96
CA ARG A 20 5.90 -8.15 -30.72
C ARG A 20 6.50 -9.50 -31.11
N LEU A 21 7.77 -9.51 -31.55
CA LEU A 21 8.45 -10.74 -31.96
C LEU A 21 8.73 -11.63 -30.74
N GLY A 22 9.27 -11.07 -29.66
CA GLY A 22 9.54 -11.81 -28.42
C GLY A 22 8.27 -12.38 -27.80
N LYS A 23 7.16 -11.61 -27.79
CA LYS A 23 5.86 -12.15 -27.34
C LYS A 23 5.41 -13.36 -28.16
N SER A 24 5.44 -13.26 -29.49
CA SER A 24 5.08 -14.37 -30.39
C SER A 24 5.97 -15.59 -30.16
N ALA A 25 7.28 -15.36 -30.00
CA ALA A 25 8.26 -16.42 -29.80
C ALA A 25 8.03 -17.18 -28.49
N LEU A 26 7.76 -16.45 -27.41
CA LEU A 26 7.48 -17.01 -26.09
C LEU A 26 6.15 -17.78 -26.07
N GLU A 27 5.12 -17.30 -26.78
CA GLU A 27 3.84 -18.00 -26.94
C GLU A 27 3.97 -19.29 -27.77
N GLU A 28 4.94 -19.33 -28.71
CA GLU A 28 5.28 -20.51 -29.52
C GLU A 28 6.23 -21.49 -28.82
N GLY A 29 6.69 -21.18 -27.59
CA GLY A 29 7.53 -22.06 -26.78
C GLY A 29 9.01 -22.07 -27.16
N LEU A 30 9.51 -20.98 -27.76
CA LEU A 30 10.94 -20.79 -28.03
C LEU A 30 11.77 -20.59 -26.75
N GLU A 31 13.09 -20.62 -26.89
CA GLU A 31 14.03 -20.66 -25.76
C GLU A 31 14.02 -19.36 -24.95
N VAL A 32 13.43 -19.40 -23.76
CA VAL A 32 13.13 -18.23 -22.89
C VAL A 32 14.36 -17.36 -22.62
N GLN A 33 15.53 -17.96 -22.39
CA GLN A 33 16.75 -17.21 -22.10
C GLN A 33 17.24 -16.41 -23.31
N GLN A 34 17.18 -17.00 -24.51
CA GLN A 34 17.59 -16.33 -25.73
C GLN A 34 16.67 -15.13 -26.04
N GLU A 35 15.36 -15.34 -25.95
CA GLU A 35 14.37 -14.27 -26.20
C GLU A 35 14.50 -13.13 -25.18
N ALA A 36 14.77 -13.45 -23.91
CA ALA A 36 15.00 -12.46 -22.88
C ALA A 36 16.28 -11.63 -23.12
N GLU A 37 17.37 -12.26 -23.58
CA GLU A 37 18.61 -11.57 -23.93
C GLU A 37 18.42 -10.60 -25.11
N GLU A 38 17.70 -11.02 -26.16
CA GLU A 38 17.41 -10.19 -27.33
C GLU A 38 16.50 -9.00 -26.99
N LEU A 39 15.49 -9.23 -26.14
CA LEU A 39 14.63 -8.17 -25.61
C LEU A 39 15.44 -7.19 -24.75
N ARG A 40 16.27 -7.69 -23.83
CA ARG A 40 17.11 -6.87 -22.96
C ARG A 40 18.07 -6.00 -23.76
N ALA A 41 18.72 -6.56 -24.79
CA ALA A 41 19.59 -5.78 -25.68
C ALA A 41 18.84 -4.64 -26.38
N SER A 42 17.62 -4.92 -26.86
CA SER A 42 16.77 -3.92 -27.52
C SER A 42 16.35 -2.78 -26.57
N PHE A 43 15.94 -3.13 -25.34
CA PHE A 43 15.57 -2.15 -24.32
C PHE A 43 16.76 -1.36 -23.76
N SER A 44 17.95 -1.97 -23.66
CA SER A 44 19.17 -1.26 -23.28
C SER A 44 19.54 -0.18 -24.30
N ALA A 45 19.53 -0.52 -25.59
CA ALA A 45 19.80 0.44 -26.65
C ALA A 45 18.81 1.62 -26.65
N PHE A 46 17.52 1.32 -26.42
CA PHE A 46 16.49 2.36 -26.30
C PHE A 46 16.67 3.23 -25.06
N SER A 47 17.03 2.64 -23.90
CA SER A 47 17.30 3.38 -22.67
C SER A 47 18.47 4.37 -22.82
N GLU A 48 19.53 3.96 -23.52
CA GLU A 48 20.67 4.83 -23.84
C GLU A 48 20.25 6.01 -24.74
N GLY A 49 19.50 5.74 -25.80
CA GLY A 49 19.01 6.78 -26.70
C GLY A 49 18.03 7.74 -26.03
N LEU A 50 17.13 7.22 -25.18
CA LEU A 50 16.25 8.02 -24.33
C LEU A 50 17.03 8.91 -23.36
N GLY A 51 18.12 8.39 -22.77
CA GLY A 51 19.04 9.18 -21.94
C GLY A 51 19.71 10.32 -22.69
N GLY A 52 20.15 10.06 -23.92
CA GLY A 52 20.68 11.10 -24.81
C GLY A 52 19.65 12.18 -25.16
N ALA A 53 18.40 11.77 -25.43
CA ALA A 53 17.30 12.69 -25.71
C ALA A 53 16.93 13.54 -24.50
N LEU A 54 16.81 12.94 -23.31
CA LEU A 54 16.56 13.64 -22.05
C LEU A 54 17.63 14.68 -21.75
N LYS A 55 18.91 14.35 -21.98
CA LYS A 55 20.01 15.29 -21.82
C LYS A 55 19.85 16.49 -22.77
N ALA A 56 19.62 16.23 -24.06
CA ALA A 56 19.47 17.27 -25.07
C ALA A 56 18.24 18.16 -24.81
N LEU A 57 17.10 17.57 -24.40
CA LEU A 57 15.88 18.32 -24.08
C LEU A 57 16.05 19.15 -22.79
N ARG A 58 16.79 18.67 -21.79
CA ARG A 58 17.12 19.46 -20.59
C ARG A 58 18.05 20.62 -20.91
N GLU A 59 19.07 20.41 -21.74
CA GLU A 59 19.96 21.48 -22.20
C GLU A 59 19.18 22.54 -23.00
N HIS A 60 18.25 22.09 -23.86
CA HIS A 60 17.36 22.99 -24.57
C HIS A 60 16.44 23.77 -23.63
N TYR A 61 15.74 23.08 -22.72
CA TYR A 61 14.88 23.72 -21.72
C TYR A 61 15.66 24.73 -20.86
N ALA A 62 16.89 24.39 -20.45
CA ALA A 62 17.77 25.30 -19.71
C ALA A 62 18.16 26.55 -20.52
N SER A 63 18.27 26.43 -21.85
CA SER A 63 18.55 27.55 -22.77
C SER A 63 17.35 28.47 -23.03
N LEU A 64 16.13 28.03 -22.71
CA LEU A 64 14.92 28.84 -22.89
C LEU A 64 14.90 30.00 -21.89
N LYS A 65 14.60 31.20 -22.41
CA LYS A 65 14.43 32.42 -21.62
C LYS A 65 13.17 32.42 -20.76
N GLU A 66 12.19 31.59 -21.12
CA GLU A 66 10.88 31.44 -20.48
C GLU A 66 10.56 29.96 -20.29
N ASP A 67 9.66 29.63 -19.37
CA ASP A 67 9.25 28.24 -19.12
C ASP A 67 8.31 27.74 -20.23
N ASP A 68 8.65 26.60 -20.80
CA ASP A 68 7.75 25.80 -21.64
C ASP A 68 7.19 24.68 -20.77
N LEU A 69 6.05 24.95 -20.13
CA LEU A 69 5.38 24.03 -19.22
C LEU A 69 5.05 22.69 -19.89
N GLU A 70 4.75 22.71 -21.19
CA GLU A 70 4.48 21.49 -21.95
C GLU A 70 5.77 20.69 -22.20
N LEU A 71 6.89 21.36 -22.45
CA LEU A 71 8.20 20.72 -22.53
C LEU A 71 8.64 20.15 -21.18
N GLU A 72 8.35 20.84 -20.07
CA GLU A 72 8.64 20.35 -18.71
C GLU A 72 7.79 19.12 -18.36
N LYS A 73 6.48 19.15 -18.63
CA LYS A 73 5.59 17.98 -18.50
C LYS A 73 6.11 16.81 -19.33
N SER A 74 6.56 17.08 -20.55
CA SER A 74 7.14 16.07 -21.45
C SER A 74 8.46 15.50 -20.89
N LEU A 75 9.33 16.34 -20.34
CA LEU A 75 10.58 15.93 -19.69
C LEU A 75 10.34 15.02 -18.47
N THR A 76 9.33 15.33 -17.65
CA THR A 76 8.96 14.51 -16.49
C THR A 76 8.44 13.14 -16.91
N LYS A 77 7.53 13.09 -17.90
CA LYS A 77 7.02 11.82 -18.45
C LYS A 77 8.13 10.97 -19.05
N LEU A 78 9.05 11.57 -19.81
CA LEU A 78 10.23 10.89 -20.37
C LEU A 78 11.14 10.32 -19.26
N LYS A 79 11.34 11.06 -18.16
CA LYS A 79 12.16 10.61 -17.02
C LYS A 79 11.52 9.43 -16.28
N HIS A 80 10.20 9.48 -16.03
CA HIS A 80 9.48 8.39 -15.38
C HIS A 80 9.50 7.12 -16.25
N ALA A 81 9.26 7.27 -17.56
CA ALA A 81 9.35 6.18 -18.51
C ALA A 81 10.76 5.57 -18.56
N GLN A 82 11.81 6.40 -18.53
CA GLN A 82 13.19 5.92 -18.45
C GLN A 82 13.43 5.08 -17.19
N ALA A 83 12.97 5.54 -16.02
CA ALA A 83 13.12 4.81 -14.77
C ALA A 83 12.43 3.44 -14.83
N LYS A 84 11.23 3.38 -15.40
CA LYS A 84 10.47 2.13 -15.55
C LYS A 84 11.14 1.15 -16.52
N ILE A 85 11.67 1.62 -17.65
CA ILE A 85 12.43 0.78 -18.58
C ILE A 85 13.68 0.22 -17.90
N VAL A 86 14.42 1.04 -17.15
CA VAL A 86 15.61 0.60 -16.42
C VAL A 86 15.27 -0.45 -15.36
N ALA A 87 14.17 -0.28 -14.62
CA ALA A 87 13.71 -1.27 -13.65
C ALA A 87 13.31 -2.60 -14.31
N SER A 88 12.68 -2.55 -15.49
CA SER A 88 12.32 -3.76 -16.23
C SER A 88 13.53 -4.49 -16.83
N LEU A 89 14.63 -3.80 -17.12
CA LEU A 89 15.85 -4.45 -17.62
C LEU A 89 16.40 -5.48 -16.63
N SER A 90 16.37 -5.19 -15.31
CA SER A 90 16.80 -6.16 -14.29
C SER A 90 15.95 -7.43 -14.26
N ALA A 91 14.64 -7.33 -14.52
CA ALA A 91 13.75 -8.49 -14.57
C ALA A 91 14.04 -9.41 -15.77
N LEU A 92 14.66 -8.88 -16.84
CA LEU A 92 15.06 -9.65 -18.02
C LEU A 92 16.45 -10.29 -17.90
N GLU A 93 17.16 -10.17 -16.76
CA GLU A 93 18.53 -10.68 -16.63
C GLU A 93 18.61 -12.21 -16.60
N LYS A 94 17.67 -12.83 -15.86
CA LYS A 94 17.58 -14.28 -15.65
C LYS A 94 16.13 -14.67 -15.36
N PRO A 95 15.22 -14.61 -16.35
CA PRO A 95 13.84 -14.97 -16.13
C PRO A 95 13.70 -16.47 -15.83
N ASN A 96 12.81 -16.81 -14.91
CA ASN A 96 12.55 -18.20 -14.50
C ASN A 96 11.52 -18.88 -15.41
N SER A 97 10.72 -18.11 -16.16
CA SER A 97 9.68 -18.64 -17.04
C SER A 97 9.34 -17.67 -18.18
N ALA A 98 8.69 -18.19 -19.23
CA ALA A 98 8.11 -17.37 -20.30
C ALA A 98 7.04 -16.39 -19.77
N GLN A 99 6.27 -16.83 -18.75
CA GLN A 99 5.22 -16.02 -18.14
C GLN A 99 5.77 -14.75 -17.48
N GLU A 100 6.91 -14.86 -16.78
CA GLU A 100 7.60 -13.72 -16.16
C GLU A 100 8.02 -12.69 -17.22
N VAL A 101 8.53 -13.15 -18.37
CA VAL A 101 8.91 -12.26 -19.48
C VAL A 101 7.66 -11.60 -20.10
N LEU A 102 6.55 -12.34 -20.24
CA LEU A 102 5.29 -11.80 -20.78
C LEU A 102 4.68 -10.73 -19.86
N GLU A 103 4.73 -10.91 -18.54
CA GLU A 103 4.29 -9.91 -17.56
C GLU A 103 5.13 -8.64 -17.62
N VAL A 104 6.46 -8.77 -17.77
CA VAL A 104 7.35 -7.63 -18.00
C VAL A 104 7.00 -6.90 -19.29
N LEU A 105 6.73 -7.63 -20.38
CA LEU A 105 6.34 -7.05 -21.67
C LEU A 105 5.00 -6.31 -21.58
N GLU A 106 4.02 -6.85 -20.86
CA GLU A 106 2.72 -6.21 -20.63
C GLU A 106 2.86 -4.92 -19.82
N GLY A 107 3.67 -4.96 -18.74
CA GLY A 107 4.00 -3.78 -17.94
C GLY A 107 4.70 -2.66 -18.73
N LEU A 108 5.52 -3.02 -19.72
CA LEU A 108 6.23 -2.10 -20.61
C LEU A 108 5.36 -1.56 -21.74
N GLN A 109 4.34 -2.30 -22.19
CA GLN A 109 3.47 -1.92 -23.31
C GLN A 109 2.76 -0.57 -23.08
N ASN A 110 2.30 -0.35 -21.84
CA ASN A 110 1.66 0.91 -21.45
C ASN A 110 2.66 2.07 -21.52
N SER A 111 3.87 1.87 -20.99
CA SER A 111 4.91 2.90 -20.99
C SER A 111 5.42 3.26 -22.39
N VAL A 112 5.50 2.28 -23.29
CA VAL A 112 5.84 2.50 -24.70
C VAL A 112 4.75 3.31 -25.41
N THR A 113 3.48 3.05 -25.10
CA THR A 113 2.33 3.80 -25.66
C THR A 113 2.31 5.24 -25.17
N ASP A 114 2.59 5.46 -23.88
CA ASP A 114 2.70 6.81 -23.30
C ASP A 114 3.84 7.61 -23.93
N LEU A 115 4.99 6.96 -24.16
CA LEU A 115 6.15 7.56 -24.82
C LEU A 115 5.85 8.02 -26.26
N GLU A 116 5.04 7.26 -27.01
CA GLU A 116 4.59 7.67 -28.34
C GLU A 116 3.76 8.95 -28.29
N GLY A 117 2.85 9.05 -27.32
CA GLY A 117 2.04 10.25 -27.12
C GLY A 117 2.89 11.48 -26.78
N VAL A 118 3.90 11.31 -25.92
CA VAL A 118 4.83 12.38 -25.53
C VAL A 118 5.69 12.82 -26.72
N LEU A 119 6.25 11.89 -27.49
CA LEU A 119 7.07 12.22 -28.66
C LEU A 119 6.25 12.90 -29.76
N GLY A 120 5.03 12.44 -30.01
CA GLY A 120 4.11 13.10 -30.94
C GLY A 120 3.76 14.54 -30.52
N ALA A 121 3.62 14.79 -29.21
CA ALA A 121 3.39 16.13 -28.68
C ALA A 121 4.61 17.05 -28.83
N ILE A 122 5.84 16.53 -28.67
CA ILE A 122 7.08 17.31 -28.86
C ILE A 122 7.32 17.58 -30.36
N ALA A 123 7.09 16.60 -31.23
CA ALA A 123 7.36 16.69 -32.67
C ALA A 123 6.36 17.59 -33.44
N SER A 124 5.14 17.74 -32.95
CA SER A 124 4.06 18.52 -33.60
C SER A 124 4.14 20.04 -33.39
N LYS A 125 5.12 20.54 -32.62
CA LYS A 125 5.30 21.98 -32.37
C LYS A 125 6.43 22.59 -33.23
N PRO A 126 6.14 23.19 -34.39
CA PRO A 126 7.03 24.16 -34.99
C PRO A 126 6.91 25.48 -34.21
N SER A 127 8.04 25.97 -33.72
CA SER A 127 8.27 27.33 -33.19
C SER A 127 7.15 28.34 -33.50
N GLN A 128 6.27 28.59 -32.52
CA GLN A 128 5.43 29.79 -32.50
C GLN A 128 5.67 30.58 -31.21
N PRO A 129 5.75 31.92 -31.30
CA PRO A 129 5.93 32.78 -30.15
C PRO A 129 4.64 32.87 -29.33
N THR A 130 4.75 32.65 -28.03
CA THR A 130 3.68 32.81 -27.05
C THR A 130 3.25 34.29 -26.95
N PRO A 131 1.95 34.61 -26.77
CA PRO A 131 1.48 35.98 -26.57
C PRO A 131 2.03 36.62 -25.30
N GLN A 132 2.27 37.93 -25.36
CA GLN A 132 2.80 38.78 -24.29
C GLN A 132 1.91 38.88 -23.03
N ASN A 133 2.59 38.99 -21.89
CA ASN A 133 2.17 39.44 -20.53
C ASN A 133 1.62 38.35 -19.59
N PHE A 134 2.11 38.10 -18.37
CA PHE A 134 2.95 38.86 -17.43
C PHE A 134 4.02 37.96 -16.78
N SER A 135 5.18 38.54 -16.48
CA SER A 135 6.40 37.90 -15.98
C SER A 135 6.35 37.40 -14.53
N THR A 136 6.88 36.20 -14.30
CA THR A 136 7.72 35.82 -13.15
C THR A 136 8.84 34.89 -13.63
N PRO A 137 10.09 35.02 -13.14
CA PRO A 137 11.24 34.23 -13.60
C PRO A 137 11.22 32.78 -13.07
N LYS A 138 11.81 31.88 -13.86
CA LYS A 138 12.04 30.44 -13.62
C LYS A 138 12.22 30.08 -12.14
N GLY A 139 11.33 29.23 -11.60
CA GLY A 139 11.51 28.54 -10.32
C GLY A 139 11.11 29.29 -9.04
N ALA A 140 10.54 30.50 -9.12
CA ALA A 140 10.00 31.17 -7.93
C ALA A 140 8.62 30.61 -7.58
N LYS A 141 8.52 29.85 -6.48
CA LYS A 141 7.24 29.42 -5.89
C LYS A 141 6.38 30.67 -5.60
N LYS A 142 5.13 30.67 -6.07
CA LYS A 142 4.20 31.81 -5.98
C LYS A 142 3.70 32.01 -4.55
N TYR A 143 3.56 30.92 -3.79
CA TYR A 143 3.02 30.94 -2.44
C TYR A 143 4.07 30.39 -1.46
N VAL A 144 4.31 31.12 -0.38
CA VAL A 144 5.20 30.68 0.71
C VAL A 144 4.42 30.79 2.02
N PRO A 145 3.53 29.83 2.34
CA PRO A 145 2.75 29.87 3.56
C PRO A 145 3.65 30.00 4.79
N GLN A 146 3.28 30.89 5.71
CA GLN A 146 3.96 31.08 6.99
C GLN A 146 3.37 30.20 8.09
N SER A 147 2.26 29.52 7.82
CA SER A 147 1.58 28.65 8.77
C SER A 147 0.86 27.50 8.07
N LYS A 148 0.61 26.42 8.82
CA LYS A 148 -0.19 25.28 8.35
C LYS A 148 -1.61 25.67 7.95
N GLU A 149 -2.21 26.65 8.63
CA GLU A 149 -3.55 27.15 8.32
C GLU A 149 -3.60 27.95 7.01
N GLU A 150 -2.52 28.66 6.68
CA GLU A 150 -2.37 29.29 5.36
C GLU A 150 -2.21 28.24 4.27
N LEU A 151 -1.38 27.21 4.51
CA LEU A 151 -1.21 26.09 3.59
C LEU A 151 -2.54 25.37 3.32
N LYS A 152 -3.33 25.06 4.36
CA LYS A 152 -4.67 24.46 4.26
C LYS A 152 -5.60 25.25 3.34
N LYS A 153 -5.61 26.58 3.43
CA LYS A 153 -6.41 27.43 2.55
C LYS A 153 -5.96 27.35 1.10
N LEU A 154 -4.65 27.36 0.87
CA LEU A 154 -4.07 27.27 -0.47
C LEU A 154 -4.37 25.93 -1.12
N VAL A 155 -4.23 24.81 -0.39
CA VAL A 155 -4.50 23.48 -0.98
C VAL A 155 -5.99 23.21 -1.17
N ALA A 156 -6.87 23.84 -0.39
CA ALA A 156 -8.32 23.75 -0.57
C ALA A 156 -8.83 24.54 -1.80
N ASP A 157 -8.05 25.51 -2.31
CA ASP A 157 -8.38 26.29 -3.49
C ASP A 157 -7.97 25.53 -4.77
N GLU A 158 -8.93 25.00 -5.52
CA GLU A 158 -8.67 24.26 -6.77
C GLU A 158 -8.02 25.13 -7.87
N SER A 159 -8.08 26.45 -7.77
CA SER A 159 -7.39 27.35 -8.72
C SER A 159 -5.89 27.46 -8.45
N VAL A 160 -5.43 27.05 -7.27
CA VAL A 160 -4.01 27.02 -6.90
C VAL A 160 -3.38 25.72 -7.43
N HIS A 161 -2.35 25.88 -8.27
CA HIS A 161 -1.50 24.77 -8.69
C HIS A 161 -0.57 24.39 -7.53
N LEU A 162 -0.55 23.12 -7.11
CA LEU A 162 0.16 22.72 -5.89
C LEU A 162 1.69 22.87 -6.04
N GLY A 163 2.20 22.76 -7.27
CA GLY A 163 3.60 23.01 -7.59
C GLY A 163 4.06 24.45 -7.35
N ASP A 164 3.14 25.40 -7.20
CA ASP A 164 3.46 26.81 -6.94
C ASP A 164 3.68 27.11 -5.45
N ILE A 165 3.44 26.13 -4.57
CA ILE A 165 3.55 26.27 -3.12
C ILE A 165 4.95 25.83 -2.65
N ASP A 166 5.62 26.71 -1.91
CA ASP A 166 6.83 26.41 -1.15
C ASP A 166 6.48 26.05 0.29
N ILE A 167 6.70 24.80 0.67
CA ILE A 167 6.46 24.32 2.03
C ILE A 167 7.69 24.41 2.94
N SER A 168 8.78 25.07 2.52
CA SER A 168 10.07 25.17 3.23
C SER A 168 9.99 25.60 4.70
N LYS A 169 8.91 26.29 5.09
CA LYS A 169 8.65 26.79 6.44
C LYS A 169 7.69 25.92 7.27
N ILE A 170 7.18 24.83 6.70
CA ILE A 170 6.14 23.98 7.28
C ILE A 170 6.71 22.58 7.54
N THR A 171 7.00 22.26 8.79
CA THR A 171 7.49 20.93 9.20
C THR A 171 6.37 19.96 9.58
N ASP A 172 5.16 20.48 9.81
CA ASP A 172 3.97 19.73 10.19
C ASP A 172 2.93 19.83 9.07
N LEU A 173 2.73 18.73 8.34
CA LEU A 173 1.74 18.58 7.28
C LEU A 173 0.46 17.88 7.75
N SER A 174 0.28 17.72 9.06
CA SER A 174 -0.90 17.06 9.58
C SER A 174 -2.18 17.79 9.15
N TYR A 175 -3.15 17.02 8.67
CA TYR A 175 -4.46 17.51 8.21
C TYR A 175 -4.45 18.52 7.04
N VAL A 176 -3.35 18.68 6.30
CA VAL A 176 -3.26 19.71 5.24
C VAL A 176 -4.34 19.54 4.15
N PHE A 177 -4.57 18.32 3.67
CA PHE A 177 -5.62 17.95 2.72
C PHE A 177 -6.79 17.26 3.44
N SER A 178 -7.26 17.85 4.55
CA SER A 178 -8.36 17.31 5.35
C SER A 178 -9.26 18.40 5.93
N HIS A 179 -10.56 18.10 6.06
CA HIS A 179 -11.51 18.91 6.81
C HIS A 179 -11.63 18.49 8.29
N SER A 180 -10.79 17.56 8.77
CA SER A 180 -10.87 17.08 10.13
C SER A 180 -10.52 18.15 11.16
N THR A 181 -11.40 18.25 12.16
CA THR A 181 -11.24 19.07 13.36
C THR A 181 -10.82 18.23 14.57
N GLY A 182 -10.59 16.92 14.39
CA GLY A 182 -10.31 15.97 15.47
C GLY A 182 -11.55 15.43 16.19
N VAL A 183 -12.76 15.78 15.75
CA VAL A 183 -14.03 15.29 16.33
C VAL A 183 -14.95 14.77 15.22
N GLY A 184 -15.40 13.51 15.36
CA GLY A 184 -16.31 12.87 14.41
C GLY A 184 -15.67 12.48 13.07
N VAL A 185 -16.48 11.97 12.14
CA VAL A 185 -16.06 11.71 10.76
C VAL A 185 -16.12 13.03 10.00
N PRO A 186 -15.00 13.57 9.47
CA PRO A 186 -15.00 14.86 8.82
C PRO A 186 -15.73 14.82 7.47
N PRO A 187 -16.20 15.96 6.95
CA PRO A 187 -16.64 16.06 5.56
C PRO A 187 -15.52 15.64 4.60
N ALA A 188 -15.88 15.04 3.47
CA ALA A 188 -14.93 14.66 2.44
C ALA A 188 -14.12 15.86 1.93
N PHE A 189 -12.82 15.68 1.72
CA PHE A 189 -11.96 16.62 1.01
C PHE A 189 -12.00 16.27 -0.48
N THR A 190 -12.64 17.13 -1.27
CA THR A 190 -13.11 16.78 -2.63
C THR A 190 -12.23 17.30 -3.77
N ARG A 191 -11.03 17.84 -3.46
CA ARG A 191 -10.08 18.30 -4.49
C ARG A 191 -9.77 17.15 -5.46
N LYS A 192 -9.81 17.42 -6.75
CA LYS A 192 -9.49 16.40 -7.78
C LYS A 192 -8.11 16.55 -8.40
N ASN A 193 -7.63 17.79 -8.55
CA ASN A 193 -6.36 18.05 -9.22
C ASN A 193 -5.22 18.20 -8.21
N PHE A 194 -4.32 17.22 -8.15
CA PHE A 194 -3.14 17.25 -7.29
C PHE A 194 -1.83 17.55 -8.04
N GLU A 195 -1.90 18.01 -9.31
CA GLU A 195 -0.72 18.33 -10.12
C GLU A 195 0.24 19.29 -9.41
N GLY A 196 1.54 18.96 -9.46
CA GLY A 196 2.62 19.70 -8.84
C GLY A 196 2.91 19.29 -7.39
N LEU A 197 2.09 18.46 -6.76
CA LEU A 197 2.33 17.94 -5.41
C LEU A 197 3.61 17.08 -5.36
N GLU A 198 3.93 16.37 -6.44
CA GLU A 198 5.15 15.57 -6.59
C GLU A 198 6.44 16.41 -6.55
N THR A 199 6.33 17.73 -6.67
CA THR A 199 7.44 18.70 -6.64
C THR A 199 7.73 19.28 -5.25
N TRP A 200 6.94 18.92 -4.23
CA TRP A 200 7.15 19.39 -2.87
C TRP A 200 8.42 18.79 -2.27
N ASP A 201 9.25 19.63 -1.65
CA ASP A 201 10.37 19.16 -0.83
C ASP A 201 9.86 18.82 0.57
N THR A 202 9.72 17.52 0.84
CA THR A 202 9.25 17.00 2.13
C THR A 202 10.38 16.62 3.08
N SER A 203 11.65 16.84 2.70
CA SER A 203 12.83 16.37 3.46
C SER A 203 12.98 16.96 4.87
N HIS A 204 12.28 18.04 5.18
CA HIS A 204 12.24 18.68 6.49
C HIS A 204 11.00 18.33 7.34
N VAL A 205 10.04 17.59 6.78
CA VAL A 205 8.74 17.31 7.42
C VAL A 205 8.91 16.21 8.47
N THR A 206 8.30 16.40 9.64
CA THR A 206 8.34 15.45 10.76
C THR A 206 6.98 14.86 11.10
N ASP A 207 5.88 15.52 10.74
CA ASP A 207 4.51 15.07 11.03
C ASP A 207 3.63 15.09 9.76
N MET A 208 3.05 13.95 9.40
CA MET A 208 2.10 13.77 8.28
C MET A 208 0.76 13.17 8.76
N ARG A 209 0.47 13.25 10.06
CA ARG A 209 -0.75 12.69 10.66
C ARG A 209 -2.00 13.20 9.94
N ASN A 210 -2.83 12.28 9.44
CA ASN A 210 -4.08 12.61 8.76
C ASN A 210 -3.92 13.61 7.58
N MET A 211 -2.74 13.69 6.95
CA MET A 211 -2.47 14.66 5.89
C MET A 211 -3.53 14.65 4.79
N PHE A 212 -3.97 13.47 4.35
CA PHE A 212 -5.00 13.27 3.33
C PHE A 212 -6.29 12.68 3.90
N ASN A 213 -6.55 12.82 5.21
CA ASN A 213 -7.70 12.17 5.81
C ASN A 213 -9.02 12.61 5.16
N ASN A 214 -9.75 11.63 4.64
CA ASN A 214 -10.99 11.75 3.87
C ASN A 214 -10.84 12.52 2.54
N ALA A 215 -9.64 12.51 1.94
CA ALA A 215 -9.43 12.97 0.56
C ALA A 215 -9.85 11.89 -0.44
N ILE A 216 -11.15 11.84 -0.72
CA ILE A 216 -11.82 10.73 -1.44
C ILE A 216 -11.43 10.57 -2.91
N HIS A 217 -10.72 11.54 -3.50
CA HIS A 217 -10.23 11.53 -4.88
C HIS A 217 -8.70 11.47 -4.96
N PHE A 218 -8.02 11.27 -3.83
CA PHE A 218 -6.57 11.28 -3.78
C PHE A 218 -6.00 9.94 -4.26
N ASP A 219 -5.29 9.98 -5.39
CA ASP A 219 -4.51 8.87 -5.96
C ASP A 219 -3.29 9.41 -6.73
N HIS A 220 -2.71 10.53 -6.26
CA HIS A 220 -1.61 11.20 -6.96
C HIS A 220 -0.25 10.62 -6.55
N ASP A 221 0.63 10.39 -7.52
CA ASP A 221 1.95 9.80 -7.27
C ASP A 221 2.81 10.74 -6.40
N ILE A 222 3.15 10.24 -5.21
CA ILE A 222 4.03 10.89 -4.22
C ILE A 222 5.24 10.00 -3.87
N SER A 223 5.54 9.00 -4.71
CA SER A 223 6.65 8.07 -4.52
C SER A 223 8.01 8.77 -4.47
N SER A 224 8.13 9.98 -5.02
CA SER A 224 9.34 10.80 -5.05
C SER A 224 9.66 11.51 -3.73
N TRP A 225 8.73 11.54 -2.77
CA TRP A 225 8.89 12.28 -1.53
C TRP A 225 9.98 11.72 -0.62
N ASN A 226 10.68 12.61 0.07
CA ASN A 226 11.64 12.25 1.10
C ASN A 226 10.96 12.29 2.47
N VAL A 227 10.56 11.12 2.97
CA VAL A 227 9.88 10.95 4.27
C VAL A 227 10.81 10.50 5.39
N SER A 228 12.14 10.52 5.18
CA SER A 228 13.13 9.97 6.13
C SER A 228 13.17 10.62 7.51
N ARG A 229 12.56 11.81 7.66
CA ARG A 229 12.42 12.53 8.94
C ARG A 229 11.03 12.47 9.55
N VAL A 230 10.07 11.82 8.89
CA VAL A 230 8.70 11.74 9.39
C VAL A 230 8.66 10.76 10.55
N GLU A 231 8.12 11.21 11.68
CA GLU A 231 7.96 10.44 12.90
C GLU A 231 6.51 9.94 13.08
N CYS A 232 5.53 10.63 12.49
CA CYS A 232 4.11 10.28 12.59
C CYS A 232 3.43 10.25 11.21
N MET A 233 2.88 9.09 10.84
CA MET A 233 2.03 8.87 9.66
C MET A 233 0.62 8.36 10.02
N SER A 234 0.23 8.46 11.30
CA SER A 234 -1.09 8.02 11.78
C SER A 234 -2.22 8.63 10.94
N GLY A 235 -3.05 7.79 10.35
CA GLY A 235 -4.18 8.20 9.52
C GLY A 235 -3.83 8.94 8.22
N MET A 236 -2.57 8.95 7.77
CA MET A 236 -2.11 9.78 6.64
C MET A 236 -3.02 9.68 5.41
N PHE A 237 -3.49 8.48 5.07
CA PHE A 237 -4.40 8.21 3.95
C PHE A 237 -5.79 7.71 4.41
N SER A 238 -6.14 7.85 5.69
CA SER A 238 -7.41 7.32 6.18
C SER A 238 -8.60 7.87 5.39
N HIS A 239 -9.45 6.99 4.86
CA HIS A 239 -10.58 7.25 3.97
C HIS A 239 -10.21 7.80 2.57
N CYS A 240 -8.96 7.65 2.12
CA CYS A 240 -8.61 7.81 0.71
C CYS A 240 -9.01 6.55 -0.07
N ILE A 241 -10.30 6.44 -0.40
CA ILE A 241 -10.90 5.21 -0.95
C ILE A 241 -10.24 4.70 -2.24
N CYS A 242 -9.74 5.60 -3.09
CA CYS A 242 -9.13 5.30 -4.39
C CYS A 242 -7.59 5.29 -4.38
N PHE A 243 -6.95 5.49 -3.22
CA PHE A 243 -5.50 5.62 -3.15
C PHE A 243 -4.82 4.28 -3.39
N ASN A 244 -3.95 4.20 -4.40
CA ASN A 244 -3.21 2.99 -4.77
C ASN A 244 -1.83 3.28 -5.38
N GLN A 245 -1.11 4.28 -4.85
CA GLN A 245 0.19 4.71 -5.37
C GLN A 245 1.38 3.99 -4.73
N PRO A 246 2.49 3.76 -5.47
CA PRO A 246 3.63 2.97 -4.99
C PRO A 246 4.43 3.72 -3.92
N LEU A 247 4.47 3.18 -2.69
CA LEU A 247 5.20 3.77 -1.57
C LEU A 247 6.40 2.95 -1.10
N ASN A 248 6.69 1.81 -1.74
CA ASN A 248 7.71 0.86 -1.27
C ASN A 248 9.13 1.45 -1.18
N ASN A 249 9.42 2.53 -1.92
CA ASN A 249 10.73 3.19 -1.94
C ASN A 249 10.91 4.22 -0.81
N TRP A 250 9.89 4.45 0.01
CA TRP A 250 9.97 5.39 1.12
C TRP A 250 10.87 4.86 2.24
N ASN A 251 11.76 5.73 2.73
CA ASN A 251 12.49 5.45 3.96
C ASN A 251 11.62 5.82 5.17
N VAL A 252 10.99 4.83 5.79
CA VAL A 252 10.12 4.98 6.98
C VAL A 252 10.81 4.62 8.30
N SER A 253 12.14 4.45 8.33
CA SER A 253 12.86 3.96 9.53
C SER A 253 12.73 4.86 10.77
N SER A 254 12.35 6.13 10.58
CA SER A 254 12.14 7.11 11.64
C SER A 254 10.69 7.17 12.15
N VAL A 255 9.76 6.48 11.49
CA VAL A 255 8.33 6.53 11.84
C VAL A 255 8.08 5.72 13.11
N MET A 256 7.44 6.35 14.09
CA MET A 256 7.05 5.74 15.37
C MET A 256 5.55 5.42 15.43
N GLU A 257 4.72 6.13 14.65
CA GLU A 257 3.25 5.96 14.65
C GLU A 257 2.67 5.80 13.24
N MET A 258 2.03 4.66 12.97
CA MET A 258 1.32 4.32 11.72
C MET A 258 -0.15 3.93 11.96
N TRP A 259 -0.71 4.29 13.12
CA TRP A 259 -2.08 3.96 13.49
C TRP A 259 -3.08 4.37 12.40
N CYS A 260 -3.94 3.46 11.94
CA CYS A 260 -4.94 3.73 10.90
C CYS A 260 -4.41 4.37 9.60
N MET A 261 -3.13 4.23 9.25
CA MET A 261 -2.52 4.94 8.11
C MET A 261 -3.30 4.79 6.80
N PHE A 262 -3.79 3.57 6.51
CA PHE A 262 -4.58 3.24 5.32
C PHE A 262 -6.04 2.86 5.65
N PHE A 263 -6.55 3.24 6.82
CA PHE A 263 -7.93 2.91 7.23
C PHE A 263 -8.94 3.31 6.15
N CYS A 264 -9.77 2.37 5.66
CA CYS A 264 -10.72 2.55 4.55
C CYS A 264 -10.10 3.00 3.21
N CYS A 265 -8.84 2.67 2.92
CA CYS A 265 -8.28 2.72 1.56
C CYS A 265 -8.66 1.46 0.80
N GLU A 266 -9.88 1.41 0.26
CA GLU A 266 -10.44 0.19 -0.34
C GLU A 266 -9.63 -0.35 -1.53
N ASP A 267 -9.08 0.56 -2.36
CA ASP A 267 -8.32 0.21 -3.57
C ASP A 267 -6.83 -0.07 -3.32
N PHE A 268 -6.32 0.20 -2.11
CA PHE A 268 -4.89 0.10 -1.84
C PHE A 268 -4.39 -1.35 -1.87
N ASN A 269 -3.44 -1.65 -2.75
CA ASN A 269 -2.82 -2.96 -2.89
C ASN A 269 -1.36 -2.86 -3.39
N GLN A 270 -0.62 -1.84 -2.95
CA GLN A 270 0.79 -1.65 -3.33
C GLN A 270 1.76 -2.30 -2.34
N PRO A 271 2.92 -2.81 -2.82
CA PRO A 271 3.90 -3.46 -1.96
C PRO A 271 4.50 -2.46 -0.95
N LEU A 272 4.78 -2.95 0.25
CA LEU A 272 5.35 -2.21 1.39
C LEU A 272 6.47 -3.02 2.09
N ASP A 273 6.94 -4.08 1.46
CA ASP A 273 7.87 -5.06 2.03
C ASP A 273 9.29 -4.51 2.24
N ASN A 274 9.66 -3.40 1.58
CA ASN A 274 10.94 -2.72 1.78
C ASN A 274 10.95 -1.76 2.98
N TRP A 275 9.83 -1.58 3.67
CA TRP A 275 9.75 -0.67 4.80
C TRP A 275 10.45 -1.23 6.04
N ASP A 276 11.37 -0.44 6.60
CA ASP A 276 11.90 -0.68 7.95
C ASP A 276 10.93 -0.11 9.00
N VAL A 277 10.07 -0.98 9.53
CA VAL A 277 9.09 -0.65 10.57
C VAL A 277 9.58 -0.93 11.99
N SER A 278 10.87 -1.21 12.19
CA SER A 278 11.42 -1.63 13.50
C SER A 278 11.28 -0.58 14.61
N SER A 279 11.16 0.70 14.23
CA SER A 279 10.92 1.83 15.14
C SER A 279 9.45 2.08 15.46
N VAL A 280 8.50 1.41 14.79
CA VAL A 280 7.07 1.66 14.96
C VAL A 280 6.59 1.10 16.30
N GLU A 281 5.95 1.94 17.11
CA GLU A 281 5.36 1.54 18.39
C GLU A 281 3.83 1.37 18.31
N LYS A 282 3.18 2.09 17.39
CA LYS A 282 1.72 2.09 17.21
C LYS A 282 1.36 1.82 15.75
N MET A 283 0.78 0.65 15.47
CA MET A 283 0.33 0.26 14.12
C MET A 283 -1.10 -0.30 14.06
N GLY A 284 -1.85 -0.26 15.16
CA GLY A 284 -3.23 -0.74 15.19
C GLY A 284 -4.10 -0.11 14.10
N GLY A 285 -4.98 -0.92 13.52
CA GLY A 285 -5.93 -0.53 12.48
C GLY A 285 -5.33 -0.05 11.16
N MET A 286 -4.02 -0.27 10.91
CA MET A 286 -3.31 0.31 9.76
C MET A 286 -4.00 0.03 8.42
N PHE A 287 -4.50 -1.19 8.21
CA PHE A 287 -5.18 -1.61 6.97
C PHE A 287 -6.67 -1.89 7.17
N THR A 288 -7.29 -1.48 8.27
CA THR A 288 -8.73 -1.72 8.48
C THR A 288 -9.54 -1.26 7.27
N LYS A 289 -10.37 -2.15 6.71
CA LYS A 289 -11.24 -1.97 5.54
C LYS A 289 -10.49 -1.69 4.22
N CYS A 290 -9.21 -2.04 4.12
CA CYS A 290 -8.49 -2.16 2.84
C CYS A 290 -8.90 -3.43 2.10
N LYS A 291 -10.07 -3.43 1.47
CA LYS A 291 -10.70 -4.62 0.87
C LYS A 291 -9.80 -5.36 -0.13
N ASN A 292 -9.02 -4.62 -0.93
CA ASN A 292 -8.17 -5.17 -1.97
C ASN A 292 -6.73 -5.48 -1.52
N PHE A 293 -6.35 -5.14 -0.28
CA PHE A 293 -4.97 -5.32 0.18
C PHE A 293 -4.61 -6.80 0.33
N ASN A 294 -3.58 -7.24 -0.38
CA ASN A 294 -3.07 -8.62 -0.36
C ASN A 294 -1.56 -8.68 -0.62
N GLN A 295 -0.78 -7.73 -0.08
CA GLN A 295 0.67 -7.66 -0.27
C GLN A 295 1.42 -8.27 0.91
N SER A 296 2.58 -8.87 0.63
CA SER A 296 3.40 -9.52 1.66
C SER A 296 3.96 -8.50 2.64
N LEU A 297 3.83 -8.80 3.93
CA LEU A 297 4.38 -8.02 5.05
C LEU A 297 5.26 -8.89 5.96
N ASN A 298 5.59 -10.11 5.53
CA ASN A 298 6.23 -11.10 6.40
C ASN A 298 7.64 -10.66 6.84
N ASN A 299 8.30 -9.77 6.08
CA ASN A 299 9.64 -9.28 6.42
C ASN A 299 9.64 -8.14 7.46
N TRP A 300 8.47 -7.67 7.89
CA TRP A 300 8.38 -6.58 8.86
C TRP A 300 8.81 -7.01 10.27
N ASN A 301 9.71 -6.23 10.87
CA ASN A 301 10.07 -6.38 12.28
C ASN A 301 9.12 -5.57 13.16
N ILE A 302 8.11 -6.24 13.75
CA ILE A 302 7.13 -5.61 14.64
C ILE A 302 7.43 -5.77 16.14
N SER A 303 8.64 -6.20 16.52
CA SER A 303 9.00 -6.52 17.92
C SER A 303 8.96 -5.31 18.88
N SER A 304 8.82 -4.09 18.36
CA SER A 304 8.64 -2.86 19.16
C SER A 304 7.16 -2.54 19.46
N VAL A 305 6.22 -3.21 18.77
CA VAL A 305 4.78 -2.93 18.83
C VAL A 305 4.15 -3.62 20.04
N LYS A 306 3.13 -2.99 20.64
CA LYS A 306 2.37 -3.54 21.78
C LYS A 306 0.94 -3.98 21.43
N SER A 307 0.37 -3.42 20.37
CA SER A 307 -1.00 -3.66 19.93
C SER A 307 -1.07 -3.66 18.41
N ILE A 308 -1.73 -4.69 17.87
CA ILE A 308 -2.04 -4.86 16.43
C ILE A 308 -3.55 -5.03 16.25
N ASP A 309 -4.32 -4.45 17.16
CA ASP A 309 -5.78 -4.48 17.12
C ASP A 309 -6.31 -3.89 15.81
N GLY A 310 -7.28 -4.58 15.21
CA GLY A 310 -7.90 -4.18 13.96
C GLY A 310 -6.97 -4.14 12.74
N MET A 311 -5.72 -4.59 12.82
CA MET A 311 -4.68 -4.41 11.78
C MET A 311 -5.20 -4.67 10.37
N PHE A 312 -5.92 -5.79 10.17
CA PHE A 312 -6.48 -6.22 8.90
C PHE A 312 -8.01 -6.29 8.88
N ASN A 313 -8.71 -5.76 9.90
CA ASN A 313 -10.17 -5.85 9.99
C ASN A 313 -10.86 -5.41 8.67
N GLY A 314 -11.54 -6.31 7.97
CA GLY A 314 -12.23 -6.04 6.71
C GLY A 314 -11.34 -6.04 5.47
N CYS A 315 -10.10 -6.53 5.57
CA CYS A 315 -9.28 -6.86 4.40
C CYS A 315 -9.73 -8.19 3.80
N SER A 316 -10.85 -8.19 3.09
CA SER A 316 -11.46 -9.42 2.54
C SER A 316 -10.54 -10.19 1.59
N SER A 317 -9.60 -9.52 0.92
CA SER A 317 -8.65 -10.14 -0.01
C SER A 317 -7.36 -10.64 0.65
N PHE A 318 -7.09 -10.28 1.91
CA PHE A 318 -5.79 -10.54 2.53
C PHE A 318 -5.61 -12.03 2.84
N ASN A 319 -4.55 -12.62 2.29
CA ASN A 319 -4.17 -14.01 2.53
C ASN A 319 -2.64 -14.21 2.40
N GLN A 320 -1.87 -13.32 3.03
CA GLN A 320 -0.39 -13.35 3.00
C GLN A 320 0.20 -13.88 4.31
N PRO A 321 1.34 -14.60 4.25
CA PRO A 321 1.99 -15.13 5.43
C PRO A 321 2.46 -14.03 6.39
N LEU A 322 2.41 -14.33 7.69
CA LEU A 322 2.82 -13.46 8.81
C LEU A 322 3.62 -14.24 9.87
N ASP A 323 4.11 -15.42 9.53
CA ASP A 323 4.83 -16.36 10.41
C ASP A 323 6.15 -15.79 10.96
N ASN A 324 6.77 -14.82 10.28
CA ASN A 324 7.99 -14.17 10.74
C ASN A 324 7.76 -13.04 11.76
N TRP A 325 6.51 -12.67 12.04
CA TRP A 325 6.22 -11.61 13.00
C TRP A 325 6.49 -12.04 14.43
N ASP A 326 7.38 -11.33 15.14
CA ASP A 326 7.54 -11.49 16.58
C ASP A 326 6.41 -10.80 17.35
N VAL A 327 5.36 -11.56 17.67
CA VAL A 327 4.21 -11.10 18.46
C VAL A 327 4.37 -11.29 19.97
N SER A 328 5.55 -11.68 20.46
CA SER A 328 5.77 -12.07 21.88
C SER A 328 5.55 -10.94 22.90
N ARG A 329 5.43 -9.70 22.44
CA ARG A 329 5.16 -8.51 23.26
C ARG A 329 3.75 -7.95 23.10
N ILE A 330 2.95 -8.50 22.19
CA ILE A 330 1.59 -8.06 21.92
C ILE A 330 0.68 -8.48 23.07
N THR A 331 -0.15 -7.55 23.55
CA THR A 331 -1.15 -7.83 24.59
C THR A 331 -2.58 -7.76 24.08
N ASN A 332 -2.81 -7.19 22.89
CA ASN A 332 -4.14 -6.95 22.33
C ASN A 332 -4.17 -7.31 20.82
N MET A 333 -5.04 -8.27 20.48
CA MET A 333 -5.31 -8.74 19.11
C MET A 333 -6.80 -8.56 18.73
N TYR A 334 -7.52 -7.68 19.44
CA TYR A 334 -8.93 -7.37 19.19
C TYR A 334 -9.18 -7.09 17.70
N ARG A 335 -10.07 -7.87 17.08
CA ARG A 335 -10.49 -7.72 15.68
C ARG A 335 -9.35 -7.75 14.65
N MET A 336 -8.20 -8.34 14.95
CA MET A 336 -7.04 -8.30 14.06
C MET A 336 -7.36 -8.72 12.61
N PHE A 337 -8.11 -9.81 12.45
CA PHE A 337 -8.53 -10.38 11.16
C PHE A 337 -10.04 -10.40 10.97
N GLN A 338 -10.83 -9.65 11.77
CA GLN A 338 -12.29 -9.64 11.59
C GLN A 338 -12.65 -9.35 10.12
N ASP A 339 -13.62 -10.06 9.53
CA ASP A 339 -14.06 -9.92 8.14
C ASP A 339 -12.96 -10.19 7.07
N CYS A 340 -11.83 -10.83 7.43
CA CYS A 340 -10.82 -11.29 6.46
C CYS A 340 -11.25 -12.62 5.81
N GLU A 341 -12.27 -12.56 4.94
CA GLU A 341 -12.94 -13.76 4.40
C GLU A 341 -11.98 -14.78 3.76
N ASN A 342 -10.92 -14.32 3.08
CA ASN A 342 -9.95 -15.18 2.39
C ASN A 342 -8.75 -15.62 3.24
N PHE A 343 -8.59 -15.11 4.45
CA PHE A 343 -7.41 -15.38 5.25
C PHE A 343 -7.36 -16.84 5.71
N ASN A 344 -6.30 -17.56 5.37
CA ASN A 344 -6.10 -18.96 5.75
C ASN A 344 -4.59 -19.30 5.87
N GLN A 345 -3.79 -18.38 6.39
CA GLN A 345 -2.34 -18.57 6.58
C GLN A 345 -2.02 -19.08 7.98
N SER A 346 -0.98 -19.91 8.09
CA SER A 346 -0.55 -20.47 9.37
C SER A 346 -0.05 -19.37 10.31
N LEU A 347 -0.44 -19.48 11.58
CA LEU A 347 0.00 -18.63 12.68
C LEU A 347 0.54 -19.45 13.86
N ASP A 348 0.83 -20.74 13.64
CA ASP A 348 1.17 -21.70 14.70
C ASP A 348 2.51 -21.36 15.40
N ASP A 349 3.40 -20.60 14.74
CA ASP A 349 4.69 -20.16 15.31
C ASP A 349 4.58 -18.91 16.19
N TRP A 350 3.40 -18.28 16.27
CA TRP A 350 3.21 -17.07 17.07
C TRP A 350 3.26 -17.34 18.57
N ASN A 351 4.13 -16.62 19.28
CA ASN A 351 4.14 -16.61 20.75
C ASN A 351 3.06 -15.65 21.29
N VAL A 352 1.87 -16.17 21.54
CA VAL A 352 0.72 -15.40 22.06
C VAL A 352 0.62 -15.37 23.60
N SER A 353 1.63 -15.86 24.32
CA SER A 353 1.61 -16.03 25.79
C SER A 353 1.34 -14.74 26.59
N ARG A 354 1.48 -13.55 25.99
CA ARG A 354 1.19 -12.26 26.65
C ARG A 354 -0.13 -11.64 26.25
N VAL A 355 -0.86 -12.23 25.32
CA VAL A 355 -2.12 -11.69 24.81
C VAL A 355 -3.19 -11.80 25.90
N GLU A 356 -3.86 -10.69 26.18
CA GLU A 356 -4.96 -10.64 27.15
C GLU A 356 -6.34 -10.54 26.47
N ASP A 357 -6.39 -10.04 25.24
CA ASP A 357 -7.62 -9.74 24.49
C ASP A 357 -7.56 -10.29 23.06
N MET A 358 -8.41 -11.29 22.77
CA MET A 358 -8.57 -11.93 21.46
C MET A 358 -10.00 -11.77 20.93
N ARG A 359 -10.75 -10.79 21.43
CA ARG A 359 -12.14 -10.55 21.01
C ARG A 359 -12.23 -10.39 19.49
N ALA A 360 -13.15 -11.13 18.88
CA ALA A 360 -13.45 -11.06 17.45
C ALA A 360 -12.22 -11.19 16.53
N MET A 361 -11.13 -11.83 16.99
CA MET A 361 -9.87 -11.87 16.25
C MET A 361 -10.03 -12.44 14.84
N PHE A 362 -10.80 -13.51 14.68
CA PHE A 362 -11.09 -14.17 13.41
C PHE A 362 -12.57 -14.08 13.03
N GLN A 363 -13.38 -13.23 13.67
CA GLN A 363 -14.81 -13.12 13.37
C GLN A 363 -15.03 -12.94 11.85
N ASP A 364 -15.91 -13.74 11.26
CA ASP A 364 -16.23 -13.78 9.83
C ASP A 364 -15.04 -14.10 8.88
N CYS A 365 -13.95 -14.70 9.38
CA CYS A 365 -12.91 -15.33 8.57
C CYS A 365 -13.40 -16.67 7.99
N LYS A 366 -14.25 -16.61 6.97
CA LYS A 366 -14.95 -17.78 6.40
C LYS A 366 -14.03 -18.93 5.97
N ASN A 367 -12.85 -18.63 5.42
CA ASN A 367 -11.91 -19.64 4.93
C ASN A 367 -10.86 -20.10 5.97
N PHE A 368 -10.82 -19.48 7.15
CA PHE A 368 -9.78 -19.77 8.12
C PHE A 368 -9.96 -21.17 8.73
N ASN A 369 -8.94 -22.02 8.56
CA ASN A 369 -8.93 -23.38 9.11
C ASN A 369 -7.50 -23.86 9.42
N GLN A 370 -6.65 -22.98 9.95
CA GLN A 370 -5.25 -23.29 10.29
C GLN A 370 -5.09 -23.70 11.75
N HIS A 371 -4.10 -24.55 12.01
CA HIS A 371 -3.76 -25.03 13.36
C HIS A 371 -3.37 -23.86 14.29
N LEU A 372 -3.84 -23.92 15.53
CA LEU A 372 -3.54 -22.96 16.61
C LEU A 372 -3.26 -23.68 17.95
N ASN A 373 -3.00 -24.99 17.90
CA ASN A 373 -2.90 -25.81 19.11
C ASN A 373 -1.61 -25.55 19.91
N SER A 374 -0.58 -24.93 19.29
CA SER A 374 0.65 -24.53 19.97
C SER A 374 0.50 -23.28 20.84
N TRP A 375 -0.59 -22.53 20.69
CA TRP A 375 -0.78 -21.24 21.33
C TRP A 375 -0.95 -21.37 22.84
N ASP A 376 -0.11 -20.65 23.59
CA ASP A 376 -0.29 -20.44 25.03
C ASP A 376 -1.31 -19.32 25.26
N VAL A 377 -2.57 -19.71 25.49
CA VAL A 377 -3.68 -18.77 25.76
C VAL A 377 -3.96 -18.56 27.25
N SER A 378 -3.06 -19.02 28.14
CA SER A 378 -3.27 -19.01 29.61
C SER A 378 -3.45 -17.61 30.22
N ASN A 379 -3.02 -16.56 29.53
CA ASN A 379 -3.18 -15.16 29.94
C ASN A 379 -4.38 -14.44 29.31
N VAL A 380 -5.08 -15.08 28.36
CA VAL A 380 -6.23 -14.47 27.67
C VAL A 380 -7.40 -14.32 28.64
N LYS A 381 -8.01 -13.14 28.65
CA LYS A 381 -9.14 -12.79 29.53
C LYS A 381 -10.46 -12.73 28.78
N ASP A 382 -10.44 -12.40 27.49
CA ASP A 382 -11.65 -12.22 26.68
C ASP A 382 -11.48 -12.82 25.27
N MET A 383 -12.36 -13.77 24.94
CA MET A 383 -12.44 -14.48 23.65
C MET A 383 -13.82 -14.30 22.99
N LYS A 384 -14.58 -13.28 23.39
CA LYS A 384 -15.89 -12.99 22.79
C LYS A 384 -15.80 -12.92 21.27
N HIS A 385 -16.64 -13.67 20.58
CA HIS A 385 -16.71 -13.77 19.11
C HIS A 385 -15.41 -14.20 18.41
N MET A 386 -14.44 -14.79 19.09
CA MET A 386 -13.10 -15.05 18.51
C MET A 386 -13.15 -15.74 17.13
N PHE A 387 -14.03 -16.73 16.96
CA PHE A 387 -14.25 -17.48 15.70
C PHE A 387 -15.69 -17.33 15.17
N ASN A 388 -16.46 -16.35 15.65
CA ASN A 388 -17.86 -16.19 15.22
C ASN A 388 -17.94 -16.06 13.68
N GLY A 389 -18.74 -16.89 13.01
CA GLY A 389 -18.86 -16.87 11.55
C GLY A 389 -17.69 -17.50 10.78
N CYS A 390 -16.71 -18.13 11.44
CA CYS A 390 -15.68 -18.93 10.79
C CYS A 390 -16.23 -20.25 10.27
N THR A 391 -16.98 -20.21 9.17
CA THR A 391 -17.72 -21.37 8.67
C THR A 391 -16.84 -22.59 8.40
N SER A 392 -15.59 -22.41 7.95
CA SER A 392 -14.65 -23.52 7.65
C SER A 392 -13.86 -24.04 8.85
N PHE A 393 -13.88 -23.36 10.00
CA PHE A 393 -12.97 -23.65 11.10
C PHE A 393 -13.33 -24.96 11.83
N ASN A 394 -12.37 -25.89 11.90
CA ASN A 394 -12.54 -27.18 12.56
C ASN A 394 -11.21 -27.73 13.12
N GLN A 395 -10.40 -26.88 13.75
CA GLN A 395 -9.08 -27.27 14.28
C GLN A 395 -9.13 -27.58 15.78
N PRO A 396 -8.32 -28.54 16.27
CA PRO A 396 -8.36 -28.98 17.66
C PRO A 396 -7.86 -27.87 18.60
N LEU A 397 -8.64 -27.56 19.63
CA LEU A 397 -8.33 -26.56 20.66
C LEU A 397 -8.39 -27.14 22.09
N GLY A 398 -8.52 -28.46 22.23
CA GLY A 398 -8.71 -29.13 23.53
C GLY A 398 -7.55 -28.95 24.52
N ASP A 399 -6.35 -28.67 24.02
CA ASP A 399 -5.14 -28.48 24.84
C ASP A 399 -4.95 -27.03 25.34
N TRP A 400 -5.82 -26.10 24.95
CA TRP A 400 -5.76 -24.72 25.41
C TRP A 400 -6.06 -24.58 26.91
N ASP A 401 -5.18 -23.89 27.65
CA ASP A 401 -5.46 -23.45 29.03
C ASP A 401 -6.34 -22.20 29.02
N VAL A 402 -7.66 -22.40 29.12
CA VAL A 402 -8.65 -21.32 29.17
C VAL A 402 -9.01 -20.88 30.60
N SER A 403 -8.26 -21.33 31.62
CA SER A 403 -8.62 -21.12 33.03
C SER A 403 -8.63 -19.65 33.48
N SER A 404 -8.04 -18.74 32.68
CA SER A 404 -8.06 -17.28 32.91
C SER A 404 -9.18 -16.54 32.17
N VAL A 405 -9.84 -17.19 31.20
CA VAL A 405 -10.85 -16.57 30.35
C VAL A 405 -12.10 -16.23 31.16
N LYS A 406 -12.65 -15.04 30.91
CA LYS A 406 -13.85 -14.52 31.59
C LYS A 406 -15.06 -14.40 30.67
N ASN A 407 -14.87 -14.39 29.36
CA ASN A 407 -15.92 -14.18 28.38
C ASN A 407 -15.65 -15.00 27.11
N THR A 408 -16.59 -15.88 26.76
CA THR A 408 -16.60 -16.68 25.53
C THR A 408 -17.92 -16.51 24.75
N PHE A 409 -18.65 -15.41 25.01
CA PHE A 409 -19.90 -15.07 24.32
C PHE A 409 -19.75 -15.23 22.81
N GLY A 410 -20.59 -16.08 22.22
CA GLY A 410 -20.61 -16.35 20.78
C GLY A 410 -19.25 -16.76 20.19
N MET A 411 -18.33 -17.36 20.95
CA MET A 411 -16.97 -17.64 20.49
C MET A 411 -16.93 -18.48 19.20
N PHE A 412 -17.79 -19.49 19.08
CA PHE A 412 -17.90 -20.37 17.90
C PHE A 412 -19.22 -20.20 17.16
N ALA A 413 -20.06 -19.20 17.51
CA ALA A 413 -21.36 -19.03 16.85
C ALA A 413 -21.21 -18.94 15.31
N GLY A 414 -21.94 -19.75 14.55
CA GLY A 414 -21.82 -19.84 13.09
C GLY A 414 -20.60 -20.60 12.55
N CYS A 415 -19.82 -21.29 13.40
CA CYS A 415 -18.78 -22.22 12.95
C CYS A 415 -19.40 -23.53 12.45
N GLU A 416 -19.99 -23.51 11.26
CA GLU A 416 -20.73 -24.63 10.68
C GLU A 416 -19.94 -25.95 10.66
N GLN A 417 -18.62 -25.90 10.44
CA GLN A 417 -17.78 -27.10 10.36
C GLN A 417 -17.21 -27.58 11.70
N PHE A 418 -17.35 -26.81 12.78
CA PHE A 418 -16.68 -27.10 14.05
C PHE A 418 -17.27 -28.33 14.75
N ASN A 419 -16.41 -29.31 15.05
CA ASN A 419 -16.79 -30.54 15.76
C ASN A 419 -15.61 -31.12 16.56
N GLN A 420 -14.92 -30.27 17.32
CA GLN A 420 -13.74 -30.66 18.09
C GLN A 420 -14.06 -30.84 19.58
N PRO A 421 -13.41 -31.80 20.28
CA PRO A 421 -13.66 -32.04 21.70
C PRO A 421 -13.07 -30.91 22.56
N LEU A 422 -13.87 -30.39 23.50
CA LEU A 422 -13.48 -29.32 24.44
C LEU A 422 -13.74 -29.68 25.92
N ASP A 423 -14.01 -30.94 26.25
CA ASP A 423 -14.35 -31.37 27.61
C ASP A 423 -13.23 -31.11 28.64
N SER A 424 -11.98 -30.99 28.18
CA SER A 424 -10.79 -30.73 29.00
C SER A 424 -10.69 -29.28 29.50
N TRP A 425 -11.47 -28.34 28.97
CA TRP A 425 -11.38 -26.93 29.32
C TRP A 425 -11.81 -26.65 30.76
N ASP A 426 -10.95 -25.98 31.54
CA ASP A 426 -11.33 -25.36 32.81
C ASP A 426 -12.00 -24.00 32.57
N VAL A 427 -13.32 -24.01 32.58
CA VAL A 427 -14.15 -22.82 32.34
C VAL A 427 -14.66 -22.17 33.64
N SER A 428 -14.10 -22.51 34.80
CA SER A 428 -14.61 -22.07 36.10
C SER A 428 -14.64 -20.54 36.32
N LYS A 429 -13.85 -19.78 35.54
CA LYS A 429 -13.81 -18.30 35.59
C LYS A 429 -14.65 -17.60 34.51
N VAL A 430 -15.20 -18.35 33.54
CA VAL A 430 -16.00 -17.77 32.47
C VAL A 430 -17.35 -17.32 33.03
N LYS A 431 -17.71 -16.07 32.77
CA LYS A 431 -18.94 -15.43 33.27
C LYS A 431 -20.06 -15.36 32.26
N ASP A 432 -19.70 -15.37 30.98
CA ASP A 432 -20.61 -15.23 29.85
C ASP A 432 -20.18 -16.21 28.76
N MET A 433 -21.06 -17.18 28.48
CA MET A 433 -20.92 -18.20 27.44
C MET A 433 -22.13 -18.20 26.50
N ASP A 434 -22.99 -17.18 26.57
CA ASP A 434 -24.23 -17.19 25.82
C ASP A 434 -23.93 -17.29 24.33
N CYS A 435 -24.77 -18.06 23.62
CA CYS A 435 -24.66 -18.30 22.19
C CYS A 435 -23.33 -18.91 21.73
N MET A 436 -22.48 -19.47 22.61
CA MET A 436 -21.12 -19.90 22.25
C MET A 436 -21.06 -20.86 21.06
N PHE A 437 -22.07 -21.74 20.93
CA PHE A 437 -22.18 -22.75 19.88
C PHE A 437 -23.44 -22.60 19.00
N ASP A 438 -24.07 -21.42 18.98
CA ASP A 438 -25.22 -21.18 18.08
C ASP A 438 -24.80 -21.44 16.63
N ASP A 439 -25.66 -22.07 15.83
CA ASP A 439 -25.40 -22.41 14.42
C ASP A 439 -24.10 -23.22 14.17
N CYS A 440 -23.63 -24.00 15.17
CA CYS A 440 -22.57 -25.01 15.00
C CYS A 440 -23.15 -26.36 14.53
N ASP A 441 -23.61 -26.42 13.28
CA ASP A 441 -24.38 -27.56 12.74
C ASP A 441 -23.72 -28.94 12.88
N ARG A 442 -22.38 -29.00 12.87
CA ARG A 442 -21.64 -30.27 12.98
C ARG A 442 -21.30 -30.67 14.41
N LEU A 443 -21.51 -29.80 15.40
CA LEU A 443 -21.22 -30.08 16.80
C LEU A 443 -22.35 -30.91 17.41
N THR A 444 -22.27 -32.23 17.24
CA THR A 444 -23.34 -33.15 17.67
C THR A 444 -23.37 -33.40 19.18
N THR A 445 -22.27 -33.16 19.88
CA THR A 445 -22.16 -33.33 21.34
C THR A 445 -21.54 -32.08 21.94
N LEU A 446 -22.28 -31.42 22.82
CA LEU A 446 -21.79 -30.25 23.56
C LEU A 446 -20.87 -30.71 24.71
N PRO A 447 -19.83 -29.93 25.04
CA PRO A 447 -18.96 -30.23 26.17
C PRO A 447 -19.75 -30.33 27.48
N HIS A 448 -19.34 -31.21 28.40
CA HIS A 448 -20.10 -31.49 29.63
C HIS A 448 -20.32 -30.26 30.55
N TRP A 449 -19.50 -29.21 30.37
CA TRP A 449 -19.52 -27.98 31.16
C TRP A 449 -20.45 -26.93 30.54
N TYR A 450 -20.83 -27.08 29.27
CA TYR A 450 -21.71 -26.15 28.58
C TYR A 450 -23.16 -26.47 28.93
N ARG A 451 -23.79 -25.62 29.74
CA ARG A 451 -25.21 -25.69 30.05
C ARG A 451 -25.89 -24.56 29.31
N ALA A 452 -26.61 -24.93 28.24
CA ALA A 452 -27.41 -24.03 27.41
C ALA A 452 -28.50 -23.29 28.20
#